data_AF-A0A7C6YUK6-F1
#
_entry.id   AF-A0A7C6YUK6-F1
#
_cell.length_a   1.000
_cell.length_b   1.000
_cell.length_c   1.000
_cell.angle_alpha   90.00
_cell.angle_beta   90.00
_cell.angle_gamma   90.00
#
_symmetry.space_group_name_H-M   'P 1'
#
loop_
_entity.id
_entity.type
_entity.pdbx_description
1 polymer ?
#
loop_
_entity_poly.entity_id
_entity_poly.type
_entity_poly.pdbx_seq_one_letter_code
_entity_poly.pdbx_strand_id
1 'polypeptide(L)'
;MEYRKLYPTELLPNKDTVISLDGASYRYQYGEVDAMVYMDLEADPVRDYNALGRWRYPGNGVIWEFDVEEEGYYRVAFRYALGDIPLLENPLGRLGYKGFVHSERMLLLDGKLPYKEAEVLVFQPTDGGQRRDSNYWYLYSPIVGKQKNETFYLELYLTKGRHNLELIPTVKNRLPIIRSLEDLLTDVKEIEGNFNRILGQNPNPNLFYRLDTRTIASIKGLLSEVLLLKKQVNSFSRGSQVERGLDDILNRLTNLAMLKQISTAHLVEIRNIGDSIQRMLINVELMPLNIDSIELFSPTNDKIKVNYRDDSFWGKLKNFFQYRVNI
;
A
#
# COMPACT_ATOMS: atom_id res chain seq x y z
N MET A 1 14.39 -17.52 -12.10
CA MET A 1 14.54 -16.09 -12.43
C MET A 1 14.82 -16.01 -13.91
N GLU A 2 13.88 -15.50 -14.69
CA GLU A 2 13.98 -15.42 -16.16
C GLU A 2 15.19 -14.61 -16.63
N TYR A 3 15.67 -13.67 -15.82
CA TYR A 3 16.71 -12.74 -16.24
C TYR A 3 18.15 -13.16 -15.90
N ARG A 4 18.39 -13.99 -14.86
CA ARG A 4 19.69 -14.68 -14.69
C ARG A 4 20.05 -15.59 -15.88
N LYS A 5 19.09 -15.84 -16.77
CA LYS A 5 19.28 -16.58 -18.02
C LYS A 5 19.58 -15.69 -19.23
N LEU A 6 19.33 -14.38 -19.16
CA LEU A 6 19.43 -13.46 -20.32
C LEU A 6 20.76 -12.71 -20.38
N TYR A 7 21.46 -12.52 -19.25
CA TYR A 7 22.71 -11.76 -19.18
C TYR A 7 23.69 -12.40 -18.17
N PRO A 8 24.99 -12.44 -18.46
CA PRO A 8 25.98 -12.96 -17.53
C PRO A 8 26.09 -12.04 -16.30
N THR A 9 26.02 -12.63 -15.11
CA THR A 9 26.13 -11.99 -13.78
C THR A 9 27.53 -11.42 -13.48
N GLU A 10 28.37 -11.24 -14.49
CA GLU A 10 29.80 -10.91 -14.36
C GLU A 10 30.09 -9.43 -14.54
N LEU A 11 29.16 -8.65 -15.14
CA LEU A 11 29.31 -7.20 -15.28
C LEU A 11 28.80 -6.48 -14.03
N LEU A 12 29.74 -6.15 -13.14
CA LEU A 12 29.47 -5.42 -11.92
C LEU A 12 30.25 -4.08 -11.95
N PRO A 13 29.64 -2.97 -11.51
CA PRO A 13 30.37 -1.74 -11.30
C PRO A 13 31.35 -1.92 -10.14
N ASN A 14 32.27 -0.97 -9.98
CA ASN A 14 33.23 -0.96 -8.88
C ASN A 14 32.51 -1.14 -7.53
N LYS A 15 33.12 -1.90 -6.62
CA LYS A 15 32.53 -2.27 -5.33
C LYS A 15 32.01 -1.06 -4.54
N ASP A 16 32.70 0.07 -4.62
CA ASP A 16 32.35 1.30 -3.91
C ASP A 16 31.36 2.20 -4.68
N THR A 17 30.90 1.81 -5.87
CA THR A 17 29.95 2.58 -6.68
C THR A 17 28.56 2.58 -6.03
N VAL A 18 28.04 3.79 -5.81
CA VAL A 18 26.71 4.07 -5.27
C VAL A 18 26.14 5.29 -6.00
N ILE A 19 24.91 5.17 -6.49
CA ILE A 19 24.11 6.26 -7.05
C ILE A 19 22.91 6.43 -6.13
N SER A 20 22.75 7.62 -5.55
CA SER A 20 21.61 7.95 -4.68
C SER A 20 20.65 8.87 -5.43
N LEU A 21 19.40 8.42 -5.56
CA LEU A 21 18.29 9.19 -6.13
C LEU A 21 17.50 9.79 -4.99
N ASP A 22 17.55 11.11 -4.87
CA ASP A 22 16.86 11.82 -3.81
C ASP A 22 15.34 11.82 -4.03
N GLY A 23 14.57 11.55 -2.96
CA GLY A 23 13.12 11.58 -2.96
C GLY A 23 12.56 12.92 -3.47
N ALA A 24 13.22 14.04 -3.16
CA ALA A 24 12.78 15.37 -3.59
C ALA A 24 13.08 15.70 -5.06
N SER A 25 13.97 14.95 -5.71
CA SER A 25 14.41 15.20 -7.09
C SER A 25 13.65 14.31 -8.08
N TYR A 26 12.34 14.55 -8.22
CA TYR A 26 11.46 13.76 -9.09
C TYR A 26 10.70 14.63 -10.11
N ARG A 27 10.23 13.97 -11.17
CA ARG A 27 9.17 14.49 -12.04
C ARG A 27 7.89 13.70 -11.82
N TYR A 28 6.80 14.43 -11.59
CA TYR A 28 5.45 13.86 -11.58
C TYR A 28 4.97 13.72 -13.02
N GLN A 29 4.69 12.50 -13.47
CA GLN A 29 4.46 12.25 -14.90
C GLN A 29 2.98 12.34 -15.29
N TYR A 30 2.09 11.71 -14.51
CA TYR A 30 0.66 11.64 -14.80
C TYR A 30 -0.14 11.25 -13.53
N GLY A 31 -1.44 11.59 -13.51
CA GLY A 31 -2.36 11.32 -12.38
C GLY A 31 -2.88 12.57 -11.67
N GLU A 32 -3.75 12.38 -10.66
CA GLU A 32 -4.15 13.48 -9.78
C GLU A 32 -2.98 13.86 -8.86
N VAL A 33 -2.61 15.15 -8.85
CA VAL A 33 -1.50 15.68 -8.05
C VAL A 33 -1.82 15.52 -6.55
N ASP A 34 -1.52 14.34 -6.02
CA ASP A 34 -1.54 14.00 -4.60
C ASP A 34 -0.12 13.84 -4.06
N ALA A 35 0.90 13.75 -4.93
CA ALA A 35 2.29 13.73 -4.51
C ALA A 35 2.66 15.05 -3.83
N MET A 36 3.27 14.95 -2.64
CA MET A 36 3.76 16.10 -1.91
C MET A 36 5.18 15.84 -1.46
N VAL A 37 6.06 16.80 -1.71
CA VAL A 37 7.33 16.90 -0.97
C VAL A 37 6.99 17.43 0.41
N TYR A 38 7.44 16.75 1.45
CA TYR A 38 7.35 17.30 2.78
C TYR A 38 8.50 18.30 2.98
N MET A 39 8.26 19.56 2.64
CA MET A 39 9.04 20.68 3.17
C MET A 39 8.29 21.22 4.39
N ASP A 40 8.95 21.31 5.53
CA ASP A 40 8.36 21.99 6.69
C ASP A 40 8.20 23.48 6.36
N LEU A 41 6.97 24.00 6.48
CA LEU A 41 6.62 25.40 6.20
C LEU A 41 7.00 26.35 7.36
N GLU A 42 7.32 25.81 8.53
CA GLU A 42 7.78 26.59 9.71
C GLU A 42 9.27 26.37 10.04
N ALA A 43 10.00 25.57 9.27
CA ALA A 43 11.45 25.38 9.45
C ALA A 43 12.26 26.47 8.75
N ASP A 44 13.02 27.19 9.57
CA ASP A 44 14.42 27.57 9.35
C ASP A 44 15.06 26.99 8.05
N PRO A 45 15.65 27.82 7.15
CA PRO A 45 16.26 27.41 5.87
C PRO A 45 17.45 26.42 5.95
N VAL A 46 17.64 25.76 7.09
CA VAL A 46 18.75 24.84 7.41
C VAL A 46 18.29 23.38 7.50
N ARG A 47 17.01 23.07 7.23
CA ARG A 47 16.48 21.68 7.32
C ARG A 47 16.17 21.06 5.95
N ASP A 48 16.99 20.09 5.54
CA ASP A 48 16.76 19.24 4.35
C ASP A 48 15.86 18.04 4.72
N TYR A 49 14.55 18.16 4.53
CA TYR A 49 13.67 16.99 4.39
C TYR A 49 13.39 16.78 2.91
N ASN A 50 14.01 15.75 2.31
CA ASN A 50 13.86 15.44 0.89
C ASN A 50 12.93 14.23 0.64
N ALA A 51 12.01 13.97 1.57
CA ALA A 51 11.09 12.85 1.46
C ALA A 51 9.91 13.17 0.54
N LEU A 52 9.72 12.35 -0.49
CA LEU A 52 8.48 12.34 -1.27
C LEU A 52 7.43 11.50 -0.56
N GLY A 53 6.17 11.96 -0.55
CA GLY A 53 5.05 11.17 -0.08
C GLY A 53 3.78 11.36 -0.89
N ARG A 54 2.71 10.69 -0.41
CA ARG A 54 1.32 10.83 -0.87
C ARG A 54 0.99 10.46 -2.32
N TRP A 55 1.90 9.92 -3.14
CA TRP A 55 1.50 9.36 -4.46
C TRP A 55 0.73 8.03 -4.30
N ARG A 56 -0.56 8.13 -3.97
CA ARG A 56 -1.37 7.02 -3.44
C ARG A 56 -2.29 6.36 -4.46
N TYR A 57 -2.70 7.09 -5.47
CA TYR A 57 -3.73 6.65 -6.39
C TYR A 57 -3.15 5.80 -7.51
N PRO A 58 -3.83 4.71 -7.90
CA PRO A 58 -3.47 3.94 -9.08
C PRO A 58 -3.39 4.85 -10.31
N GLY A 59 -2.39 4.64 -11.14
CA GLY A 59 -2.16 5.52 -12.30
C GLY A 59 -1.48 6.83 -11.95
N ASN A 60 -1.01 7.07 -10.73
CA ASN A 60 0.02 8.09 -10.49
C ASN A 60 1.39 7.53 -10.85
N GLY A 61 2.32 8.36 -11.34
CA GLY A 61 3.69 7.95 -11.68
C GLY A 61 4.72 8.98 -11.23
N VAL A 62 5.80 8.51 -10.61
CA VAL A 62 6.93 9.33 -10.16
C VAL A 62 8.19 8.84 -10.84
N ILE A 63 8.89 9.72 -11.54
CA ILE A 63 10.14 9.43 -12.25
C ILE A 63 11.32 10.13 -11.57
N TRP A 64 12.42 9.38 -11.39
CA TRP A 64 13.74 9.90 -11.10
C TRP A 64 14.63 9.74 -12.35
N GLU A 65 15.35 10.79 -12.72
CA GLU A 65 16.33 10.75 -13.80
C GLU A 65 17.74 10.87 -13.23
N PHE A 66 18.66 10.08 -13.77
CA PHE A 66 20.02 9.98 -13.26
C PHE A 66 20.99 9.52 -14.34
N ASP A 67 22.27 9.75 -14.10
CA ASP A 67 23.36 9.33 -14.98
C ASP A 67 24.16 8.18 -14.34
N VAL A 68 24.58 7.25 -15.18
CA VAL A 68 25.35 6.06 -14.81
C VAL A 68 26.73 6.17 -15.44
N GLU A 69 27.78 6.17 -14.62
CA GLU A 69 29.17 6.32 -15.08
C GLU A 69 29.79 5.00 -15.56
N GLU A 70 29.43 3.91 -14.87
CA GLU A 70 29.94 2.56 -15.09
C GLU A 70 28.79 1.63 -15.45
N GLU A 71 28.94 0.87 -16.53
CA GLU A 71 27.95 -0.12 -16.90
C GLU A 71 28.01 -1.35 -15.97
N GLY A 72 26.84 -1.88 -15.60
CA GLY A 72 26.77 -3.14 -14.86
C GLY A 72 25.45 -3.36 -14.12
N TYR A 73 25.42 -4.39 -13.28
CA TYR A 73 24.30 -4.63 -12.36
C TYR A 73 24.40 -3.77 -11.12
N TYR A 74 23.31 -3.10 -10.80
CA TYR A 74 23.13 -2.31 -9.60
C TYR A 74 22.02 -2.91 -8.76
N ARG A 75 22.32 -3.22 -7.50
CA ARG A 75 21.30 -3.57 -6.51
C ARG A 75 20.50 -2.33 -6.16
N VAL A 76 19.17 -2.51 -6.12
CA VAL A 76 18.24 -1.44 -5.75
C VAL A 76 17.88 -1.55 -4.28
N ALA A 77 17.97 -0.45 -3.55
CA ALA A 77 17.39 -0.31 -2.23
C ALA A 77 16.60 0.98 -2.09
N PHE A 78 15.44 0.90 -1.47
CA PHE A 78 14.57 2.02 -1.19
C PHE A 78 14.71 2.37 0.29
N ARG A 79 15.15 3.58 0.58
CA ARG A 79 15.03 4.14 1.92
C ARG A 79 13.63 4.70 2.06
N TYR A 80 12.76 3.97 2.74
CA TYR A 80 11.33 4.29 2.79
C TYR A 80 10.78 4.25 4.21
N ALA A 81 9.64 4.91 4.40
CA ALA A 81 8.84 4.84 5.60
C ALA A 81 7.35 4.65 5.25
N LEU A 82 6.71 3.71 5.93
CA LEU A 82 5.31 3.39 5.77
C LEU A 82 4.68 3.10 7.13
N GLY A 83 3.71 3.89 7.55
CA GLY A 83 2.89 3.59 8.71
C GLY A 83 2.32 4.81 9.40
N ASP A 84 1.89 4.62 10.66
CA ASP A 84 1.41 5.72 11.52
C ASP A 84 2.62 6.52 12.04
N ILE A 85 3.31 7.20 11.12
CA ILE A 85 4.55 7.93 11.38
C ILE A 85 4.18 9.27 12.03
N PRO A 86 4.63 9.55 13.28
CA PRO A 86 4.48 10.84 13.90
C PRO A 86 5.52 11.80 13.32
N LEU A 87 5.30 12.29 12.10
CA LEU A 87 6.06 13.43 11.61
C LEU A 87 5.69 14.62 12.51
N LEU A 88 6.69 15.14 13.22
CA LEU A 88 6.55 16.15 14.28
C LEU A 88 5.91 17.46 13.79
N GLU A 89 5.93 17.71 12.49
CA GLU A 89 5.34 18.87 11.83
C GLU A 89 4.32 18.39 10.81
N ASN A 90 3.14 17.98 11.27
CA ASN A 90 2.00 17.81 10.38
C ASN A 90 0.84 18.68 10.83
N PRO A 91 0.56 19.82 10.16
CA PRO A 91 -0.72 20.51 10.25
C PRO A 91 -1.88 19.69 9.65
N LEU A 92 -1.61 18.54 9.01
CA LEU A 92 -2.58 17.84 8.13
C LEU A 92 -2.88 16.38 8.53
N GLY A 93 -2.69 16.01 9.80
CA GLY A 93 -3.30 14.81 10.41
C GLY A 93 -2.52 13.50 10.28
N ARG A 94 -2.81 12.55 11.17
CA ARG A 94 -2.19 11.21 11.19
C ARG A 94 -2.38 10.53 9.85
N LEU A 95 -1.30 10.10 9.20
CA LEU A 95 -1.36 9.21 8.02
C LEU A 95 -1.68 7.79 8.50
N GLY A 96 -2.84 7.60 9.12
CA GLY A 96 -3.32 6.27 9.44
C GLY A 96 -3.52 5.47 8.15
N TYR A 97 -3.20 4.17 8.19
CA TYR A 97 -3.44 3.26 7.07
C TYR A 97 -4.89 3.37 6.62
N LYS A 98 -5.15 3.91 5.43
CA LYS A 98 -6.45 3.77 4.76
C LYS A 98 -6.35 2.55 3.84
N GLY A 99 -7.22 1.56 4.05
CA GLY A 99 -7.18 0.31 3.30
C GLY A 99 -6.22 -0.73 3.89
N PHE A 100 -5.28 -1.20 3.07
CA PHE A 100 -4.28 -2.20 3.43
C PHE A 100 -3.05 -1.61 4.11
N VAL A 101 -2.32 -2.43 4.86
CA VAL A 101 -1.15 -1.96 5.63
C VAL A 101 0.10 -1.80 4.78
N HIS A 102 0.20 -2.57 3.70
CA HIS A 102 1.33 -2.54 2.77
C HIS A 102 1.03 -1.70 1.53
N SER A 103 2.09 -1.22 0.90
CA SER A 103 2.02 -0.51 -0.38
C SER A 103 2.59 -1.37 -1.50
N GLU A 104 1.99 -1.27 -2.68
CA GLU A 104 2.38 -2.06 -3.85
C GLU A 104 2.77 -1.09 -4.97
N ARG A 105 3.98 -1.27 -5.54
CA ARG A 105 4.50 -0.42 -6.61
C ARG A 105 4.98 -1.28 -7.77
N MET A 106 4.69 -0.87 -8.99
CA MET A 106 5.36 -1.30 -10.20
C MET A 106 6.58 -0.41 -10.42
N LEU A 107 7.71 -1.01 -10.77
CA LEU A 107 8.93 -0.29 -11.14
C LEU A 107 9.17 -0.40 -12.64
N LEU A 108 9.39 0.74 -13.29
CA LEU A 108 9.86 0.80 -14.67
C LEU A 108 11.28 1.38 -14.71
N LEU A 109 12.08 0.89 -15.64
CA LEU A 109 13.39 1.41 -16.00
C LEU A 109 13.32 1.81 -17.47
N ASP A 110 13.63 3.07 -17.78
CA ASP A 110 13.54 3.64 -19.13
C ASP A 110 12.16 3.42 -19.79
N GLY A 111 11.11 3.60 -18.99
CA GLY A 111 9.70 3.40 -19.39
C GLY A 111 9.32 1.94 -19.67
N LYS A 112 10.15 0.96 -19.33
CA LYS A 112 9.90 -0.46 -19.55
C LYS A 112 9.97 -1.24 -18.25
N LEU A 113 9.18 -2.31 -18.16
CA LEU A 113 9.28 -3.24 -17.05
C LEU A 113 10.61 -3.99 -17.16
N PRO A 114 11.55 -3.85 -16.21
CA PRO A 114 12.85 -4.53 -16.33
C PRO A 114 12.68 -6.05 -16.22
N TYR A 115 11.87 -6.51 -15.26
CA TYR A 115 11.56 -7.91 -15.03
C TYR A 115 10.13 -8.09 -14.51
N LYS A 116 9.61 -9.31 -14.59
CA LYS A 116 8.28 -9.64 -14.04
C LYS A 116 8.19 -9.37 -12.54
N GLU A 117 9.26 -9.57 -11.78
CA GLU A 117 9.29 -9.31 -10.34
C GLU A 117 9.19 -7.81 -10.00
N ALA A 118 9.54 -6.92 -10.94
CA ALA A 118 9.35 -5.47 -10.78
C ALA A 118 7.90 -5.01 -11.01
N GLU A 119 7.01 -5.91 -11.45
CA GLU A 119 5.62 -5.58 -11.70
C GLU A 119 4.86 -5.30 -10.40
N VAL A 120 5.27 -5.96 -9.30
CA VAL A 120 4.73 -5.73 -7.96
C VAL A 120 5.82 -5.85 -6.90
N LEU A 121 6.37 -4.71 -6.52
CA LEU A 121 7.20 -4.51 -5.33
C LEU A 121 6.30 -4.24 -4.13
N VAL A 122 6.52 -4.95 -3.03
CA VAL A 122 5.69 -4.85 -1.82
C VAL A 122 6.48 -4.19 -0.69
N PHE A 123 6.01 -3.03 -0.25
CA PHE A 123 6.55 -2.25 0.86
C PHE A 123 5.70 -2.52 2.11
N GLN A 124 6.32 -3.14 3.11
CA GLN A 124 5.64 -3.45 4.38
C GLN A 124 5.69 -2.26 5.35
N PRO A 125 4.74 -2.17 6.28
CA PRO A 125 4.83 -1.27 7.44
C PRO A 125 6.21 -1.22 8.06
N THR A 126 6.75 -0.03 8.21
CA THR A 126 8.04 0.22 8.85
C THR A 126 7.87 0.66 10.30
N ASP A 127 6.65 0.92 10.79
CA ASP A 127 6.42 1.28 12.20
C ASP A 127 6.53 0.09 13.17
N GLY A 128 6.64 -1.14 12.67
CA GLY A 128 6.69 -2.37 13.49
C GLY A 128 5.44 -2.57 14.35
N GLY A 129 4.32 -1.91 14.01
CA GLY A 129 3.11 -1.86 14.84
C GLY A 129 3.23 -0.96 16.08
N GLN A 130 4.32 -0.19 16.23
CA GLN A 130 4.56 0.69 17.37
C GLN A 130 4.29 2.16 17.01
N ARG A 131 3.59 2.86 17.91
CA ARG A 131 3.03 4.21 17.62
C ARG A 131 3.95 5.39 17.94
N ARG A 132 5.06 5.21 18.66
CA ARG A 132 5.84 6.36 19.17
C ARG A 132 7.37 6.25 19.11
N ASP A 133 7.98 5.07 19.20
CA ASP A 133 9.43 4.96 19.39
C ASP A 133 10.12 3.99 18.40
N SER A 134 9.68 3.96 17.13
CA SER A 134 10.29 3.10 16.11
C SER A 134 11.24 3.87 15.19
N ASN A 135 12.26 3.18 14.67
CA ASN A 135 13.11 3.72 13.63
C ASN A 135 12.38 3.66 12.29
N TYR A 136 11.54 4.65 11.96
CA TYR A 136 10.58 4.57 10.85
C TYR A 136 11.20 4.37 9.46
N TRP A 137 12.41 4.89 9.24
CA TRP A 137 13.10 4.74 7.95
C TRP A 137 13.79 3.39 7.87
N TYR A 138 13.59 2.71 6.75
CA TYR A 138 14.14 1.38 6.50
C TYR A 138 14.75 1.34 5.11
N LEU A 139 16.01 0.91 5.03
CA LEU A 139 16.68 0.67 3.76
C LEU A 139 16.33 -0.74 3.28
N TYR A 140 15.41 -0.80 2.35
CA TYR A 140 14.81 -2.04 1.87
C TYR A 140 15.25 -2.38 0.46
N SER A 141 15.79 -3.58 0.28
CA SER A 141 16.05 -4.12 -1.05
C SER A 141 15.08 -5.27 -1.33
N PRO A 142 14.21 -5.18 -2.37
CA PRO A 142 13.25 -6.23 -2.66
C PRO A 142 13.93 -7.57 -2.90
N ILE A 143 13.37 -8.63 -2.32
CA ILE A 143 13.86 -9.99 -2.49
C ILE A 143 13.06 -10.64 -3.62
N VAL A 144 13.71 -10.93 -4.73
CA VAL A 144 13.11 -11.54 -5.94
C VAL A 144 13.21 -13.07 -5.92
N GLY A 145 13.96 -13.64 -4.97
CA GLY A 145 13.89 -15.06 -4.67
C GLY A 145 14.82 -15.48 -3.53
N LYS A 146 14.66 -16.72 -3.10
CA LYS A 146 15.52 -17.37 -2.10
C LYS A 146 15.83 -18.80 -2.54
N GLN A 147 17.10 -19.18 -2.45
CA GLN A 147 17.56 -20.56 -2.49
C GLN A 147 18.21 -20.90 -1.15
N LYS A 148 18.46 -22.20 -0.89
CA LYS A 148 18.85 -22.73 0.43
C LYS A 148 19.90 -21.90 1.16
N ASN A 149 20.89 -21.34 0.45
CA ASN A 149 21.97 -20.53 1.02
C ASN A 149 22.13 -19.14 0.35
N GLU A 150 21.22 -18.71 -0.53
CA GLU A 150 21.38 -17.47 -1.29
C GLU A 150 20.06 -16.69 -1.35
N THR A 151 20.14 -15.39 -1.06
CA THR A 151 19.02 -14.46 -1.22
C THR A 151 19.29 -13.60 -2.44
N PHE A 152 18.29 -13.53 -3.32
CA PHE A 152 18.38 -12.75 -4.55
C PHE A 152 17.62 -11.45 -4.37
N TYR A 153 18.32 -10.35 -4.55
CA TYR A 153 17.75 -9.01 -4.47
C TYR A 153 17.36 -8.52 -5.86
N LEU A 154 16.54 -7.47 -5.90
CA LEU A 154 16.26 -6.74 -7.13
C LEU A 154 17.54 -6.02 -7.58
N GLU A 155 18.01 -6.39 -8.77
CA GLU A 155 19.22 -5.85 -9.39
C GLU A 155 18.86 -5.38 -10.81
N LEU A 156 19.18 -4.14 -11.16
CA LEU A 156 18.93 -3.54 -12.47
C LEU A 156 20.22 -3.52 -13.28
N TYR A 157 20.16 -3.92 -14.54
CA TYR A 157 21.27 -3.68 -15.47
C TYR A 157 21.18 -2.27 -16.02
N LEU A 158 22.26 -1.52 -15.92
CA LEU A 158 22.35 -0.14 -16.35
C LEU A 158 23.53 0.04 -17.30
N THR A 159 23.27 0.65 -18.45
CA THR A 159 24.33 1.06 -19.39
C THR A 159 24.94 2.39 -18.94
N LYS A 160 26.13 2.72 -19.41
CA LYS A 160 26.67 4.06 -19.19
C LYS A 160 25.80 5.12 -19.86
N GLY A 161 25.42 6.16 -19.13
CA GLY A 161 24.63 7.29 -19.64
C GLY A 161 23.36 7.57 -18.83
N ARG A 162 22.42 8.29 -19.44
CA ARG A 162 21.21 8.76 -18.78
C ARG A 162 20.13 7.69 -18.74
N HIS A 163 19.55 7.49 -17.56
CA HIS A 163 18.47 6.56 -17.30
C HIS A 163 17.32 7.24 -16.55
N ASN A 164 16.15 6.60 -16.59
CA ASN A 164 15.04 6.97 -15.73
C ASN A 164 14.48 5.75 -14.98
N LEU A 165 14.14 5.95 -13.71
CA LEU A 165 13.50 4.95 -12.86
C LEU A 165 12.16 5.51 -12.43
N GLU A 166 11.11 4.71 -12.59
CA GLU A 166 9.74 5.11 -12.29
C GLU A 166 9.11 4.17 -11.26
N LEU A 167 8.34 4.72 -10.32
CA LEU A 167 7.50 3.96 -9.40
C LEU A 167 6.02 4.33 -9.54
N ILE A 168 5.20 3.31 -9.81
CA ILE A 168 3.77 3.45 -10.09
C ILE A 168 2.96 2.63 -9.07
N PRO A 169 2.08 3.22 -8.25
CA PRO A 169 1.05 2.48 -7.49
C PRO A 169 0.30 1.46 -8.36
N THR A 170 0.29 0.20 -7.94
CA THR A 170 -0.34 -0.90 -8.68
C THR A 170 -1.36 -1.66 -7.84
N VAL A 171 -2.57 -1.82 -8.37
CA VAL A 171 -3.66 -2.61 -7.74
C VAL A 171 -3.58 -4.10 -8.05
N LYS A 172 -2.56 -4.56 -8.78
CA LYS A 172 -2.54 -5.89 -9.39
C LYS A 172 -2.90 -7.02 -8.41
N ASN A 173 -2.29 -7.05 -7.23
CA ASN A 173 -2.58 -8.09 -6.23
C ASN A 173 -3.87 -7.82 -5.44
N ARG A 174 -4.41 -6.60 -5.49
CA ARG A 174 -5.66 -6.18 -4.85
C ARG A 174 -6.89 -6.50 -5.69
N LEU A 175 -6.74 -6.65 -7.02
CA LEU A 175 -7.84 -6.90 -7.96
C LEU A 175 -8.80 -8.01 -7.52
N PRO A 176 -8.35 -9.18 -7.01
CA PRO A 176 -9.27 -10.21 -6.54
C PRO A 176 -10.14 -9.76 -5.35
N ILE A 177 -9.61 -8.91 -4.46
CA ILE A 177 -10.37 -8.39 -3.32
C ILE A 177 -11.32 -7.27 -3.77
N ILE A 178 -10.87 -6.41 -4.69
CA ILE A 178 -11.70 -5.34 -5.28
C ILE A 178 -12.94 -5.95 -5.94
N ARG A 179 -12.75 -6.96 -6.80
CA ARG A 179 -13.87 -7.65 -7.46
C ARG A 179 -14.85 -8.26 -6.46
N SER A 180 -14.35 -8.96 -5.44
CA SER A 180 -15.22 -9.50 -4.39
C SER A 180 -16.00 -8.40 -3.64
N LEU A 181 -15.41 -7.22 -3.40
CA LEU A 181 -16.13 -6.10 -2.79
C LEU A 181 -17.20 -5.51 -3.73
N GLU A 182 -16.94 -5.46 -5.05
CA GLU A 182 -17.92 -5.03 -6.06
C GLU A 182 -19.10 -6.01 -6.14
N ASP A 183 -18.84 -7.31 -6.09
CA ASP A 183 -19.84 -8.36 -6.05
C ASP A 183 -20.72 -8.20 -4.80
N LEU A 184 -20.11 -8.11 -3.61
CA LEU A 184 -20.84 -7.87 -2.35
C LEU A 184 -21.69 -6.60 -2.39
N LEU A 185 -21.20 -5.52 -3.01
CA LEU A 185 -21.96 -4.28 -3.15
C LEU A 185 -23.20 -4.48 -4.04
N THR A 186 -23.07 -5.30 -5.09
CA THR A 186 -24.17 -5.66 -5.97
C THR A 186 -25.23 -6.46 -5.22
N ASP A 187 -24.82 -7.44 -4.43
CA ASP A 187 -25.73 -8.27 -3.63
C ASP A 187 -26.45 -7.47 -2.54
N VAL A 188 -25.73 -6.56 -1.87
CA VAL A 188 -26.33 -5.62 -0.89
C VAL A 188 -27.39 -4.74 -1.55
N LYS A 189 -27.14 -4.23 -2.76
CA LYS A 189 -28.13 -3.43 -3.51
C LYS A 189 -29.35 -4.25 -3.92
N GLU A 190 -29.19 -5.53 -4.27
CA GLU A 190 -30.34 -6.41 -4.52
C GLU A 190 -31.19 -6.58 -3.26
N ILE A 191 -30.56 -6.85 -2.11
CA ILE A 191 -31.26 -6.99 -0.82
C ILE A 191 -31.96 -5.68 -0.42
N GLU A 192 -31.30 -4.53 -0.58
CA GLU A 192 -31.92 -3.21 -0.35
C GLU A 192 -33.16 -3.03 -1.25
N GLY A 193 -33.05 -3.37 -2.54
CA GLY A 193 -34.18 -3.34 -3.47
C GLY A 193 -35.34 -4.25 -3.04
N ASN A 194 -35.04 -5.44 -2.52
CA ASN A 194 -36.03 -6.35 -1.95
C ASN A 194 -36.70 -5.73 -0.71
N PHE A 195 -35.93 -5.12 0.20
CA PHE A 195 -36.48 -4.48 1.40
C PHE A 195 -37.42 -3.32 1.03
N ASN A 196 -37.02 -2.47 0.09
CA ASN A 196 -37.88 -1.38 -0.41
C ASN A 196 -39.20 -1.92 -0.99
N ARG A 197 -39.17 -3.04 -1.73
CA ARG A 197 -40.38 -3.68 -2.26
C ARG A 197 -41.30 -4.22 -1.15
N ILE A 198 -40.73 -4.81 -0.10
CA ILE A 198 -41.49 -5.36 1.03
C ILE A 198 -42.12 -4.25 1.89
N LEU A 199 -41.38 -3.16 2.10
CA LEU A 199 -41.82 -2.01 2.91
C LEU A 199 -42.83 -1.12 2.17
N GLY A 200 -42.74 -1.03 0.84
CA GLY A 200 -43.55 -0.14 0.02
C GLY A 200 -43.10 1.33 0.12
N GLN A 201 -43.89 2.24 -0.46
CA GLN A 201 -43.50 3.66 -0.58
C GLN A 201 -43.57 4.43 0.75
N ASN A 202 -44.56 4.13 1.60
CA ASN A 202 -44.78 4.81 2.88
C ASN A 202 -44.91 3.78 4.02
N PRO A 203 -43.82 3.09 4.40
CA PRO A 203 -43.87 2.10 5.47
C PRO A 203 -44.15 2.76 6.82
N ASN A 204 -44.96 2.10 7.63
CA ASN A 204 -45.18 2.52 9.02
C ASN A 204 -43.96 2.09 9.86
N PRO A 205 -43.22 3.02 10.50
CA PRO A 205 -42.01 2.70 11.25
C PRO A 205 -42.26 1.83 12.49
N ASN A 206 -43.50 1.74 12.96
CA ASN A 206 -43.89 0.94 14.13
C ASN A 206 -44.35 -0.48 13.77
N LEU A 207 -44.30 -0.86 12.48
CA LEU A 207 -44.71 -2.19 12.02
C LEU A 207 -43.51 -3.02 11.54
N PHE A 208 -43.70 -4.34 11.61
CA PHE A 208 -42.81 -5.32 11.02
C PHE A 208 -43.47 -5.98 9.81
N TYR A 209 -42.69 -6.20 8.76
CA TYR A 209 -43.12 -6.72 7.47
C TYR A 209 -42.42 -8.05 7.22
N ARG A 210 -43.17 -9.07 6.81
CA ARG A 210 -42.65 -10.42 6.62
C ARG A 210 -41.64 -10.47 5.46
N LEU A 211 -40.50 -11.11 5.69
CA LEU A 211 -39.54 -11.42 4.64
C LEU A 211 -39.97 -12.64 3.83
N ASP A 212 -39.73 -12.61 2.52
CA ASP A 212 -39.84 -13.78 1.67
C ASP A 212 -38.59 -14.68 1.79
N THR A 213 -38.76 -15.96 1.44
CA THR A 213 -37.70 -16.97 1.58
C THR A 213 -36.47 -16.68 0.72
N ARG A 214 -36.65 -16.04 -0.45
CA ARG A 214 -35.54 -15.69 -1.35
C ARG A 214 -34.70 -14.58 -0.72
N THR A 215 -35.32 -13.53 -0.19
CA THR A 215 -34.59 -12.44 0.50
C THR A 215 -33.81 -12.97 1.71
N ILE A 216 -34.41 -13.88 2.50
CA ILE A 216 -33.70 -14.54 3.61
C ILE A 216 -32.49 -15.33 3.11
N ALA A 217 -32.63 -16.06 2.00
CA ALA A 217 -31.53 -16.80 1.40
C ALA A 217 -30.42 -15.88 0.90
N SER A 218 -30.75 -14.75 0.24
CA SER A 218 -29.78 -13.74 -0.21
C SER A 218 -28.96 -13.17 0.95
N ILE A 219 -29.60 -12.82 2.08
CA ILE A 219 -28.87 -12.31 3.27
C ILE A 219 -27.87 -13.36 3.80
N LYS A 220 -28.25 -14.65 3.81
CA LYS A 220 -27.37 -15.74 4.24
C LYS A 220 -26.24 -16.03 3.24
N GLY A 221 -26.51 -15.90 1.94
CA GLY A 221 -25.52 -15.96 0.88
C GLY A 221 -24.46 -14.88 1.08
N LEU A 222 -24.91 -13.62 1.21
CA LEU A 222 -24.06 -12.47 1.47
C LEU A 222 -23.19 -12.66 2.73
N LEU A 223 -23.77 -13.17 3.83
CA LEU A 223 -22.99 -13.48 5.04
C LEU A 223 -21.85 -14.48 4.76
N SER A 224 -22.10 -15.49 3.93
CA SER A 224 -21.11 -16.51 3.56
C SER A 224 -20.00 -15.93 2.67
N GLU A 225 -20.36 -15.07 1.71
CA GLU A 225 -19.39 -14.39 0.83
C GLU A 225 -18.50 -13.43 1.61
N VAL A 226 -19.06 -12.64 2.55
CA VAL A 226 -18.26 -11.78 3.43
C VAL A 226 -17.29 -12.61 4.28
N LEU A 227 -17.70 -13.79 4.75
CA LEU A 227 -16.80 -14.70 5.50
C LEU A 227 -15.63 -15.20 4.64
N LEU A 228 -15.88 -15.54 3.37
CA LEU A 228 -14.85 -15.96 2.43
C LEU A 228 -13.90 -14.81 2.10
N LEU A 229 -14.45 -13.63 1.81
CA LEU A 229 -13.66 -12.43 1.53
C LEU A 229 -12.79 -12.05 2.73
N LYS A 230 -13.32 -12.13 3.95
CA LYS A 230 -12.53 -11.88 5.16
C LYS A 230 -11.32 -12.81 5.25
N LYS A 231 -11.47 -14.11 4.94
CA LYS A 231 -10.34 -15.05 4.95
C LYS A 231 -9.28 -14.64 3.93
N GLN A 232 -9.71 -14.28 2.71
CA GLN A 232 -8.83 -13.79 1.66
C GLN A 232 -8.08 -12.51 2.09
N VAL A 233 -8.78 -11.55 2.67
CA VAL A 233 -8.21 -10.30 3.19
C VAL A 233 -7.23 -10.57 4.33
N ASN A 234 -7.51 -11.51 5.23
CA ASN A 234 -6.61 -11.85 6.34
C ASN A 234 -5.28 -12.43 5.84
N SER A 235 -5.34 -13.31 4.83
CA SER A 235 -4.14 -13.83 4.16
C SER A 235 -3.37 -12.76 3.40
N PHE A 236 -4.06 -11.73 2.89
CA PHE A 236 -3.46 -10.66 2.10
C PHE A 236 -2.84 -9.55 2.96
N SER A 237 -3.54 -9.09 4.00
CA SER A 237 -3.17 -7.91 4.79
C SER A 237 -3.86 -7.93 6.15
N ARG A 238 -3.28 -8.69 7.09
CA ARG A 238 -3.77 -8.81 8.46
C ARG A 238 -3.64 -7.49 9.23
N GLY A 239 -4.65 -7.16 10.03
CA GLY A 239 -4.72 -5.91 10.78
C GLY A 239 -5.10 -4.69 9.94
N SER A 240 -5.53 -4.88 8.69
CA SER A 240 -5.95 -3.79 7.79
C SER A 240 -7.27 -3.16 8.21
N GLN A 241 -7.56 -1.96 7.71
CA GLN A 241 -8.89 -1.35 7.88
C GLN A 241 -9.98 -2.12 7.14
N VAL A 242 -9.62 -2.77 6.03
CA VAL A 242 -10.52 -3.61 5.23
C VAL A 242 -10.97 -4.82 6.05
N GLU A 243 -10.05 -5.50 6.72
CA GLU A 243 -10.39 -6.62 7.63
C GLU A 243 -11.38 -6.18 8.72
N ARG A 244 -11.11 -5.03 9.38
CA ARG A 244 -11.99 -4.48 10.41
C ARG A 244 -13.37 -4.08 9.87
N GLY A 245 -13.42 -3.53 8.65
CA GLY A 245 -14.68 -3.20 8.00
C GLY A 245 -15.53 -4.44 7.69
N LEU A 246 -14.89 -5.52 7.24
CA LEU A 246 -15.56 -6.80 7.03
C LEU A 246 -16.04 -7.42 8.35
N ASP A 247 -15.29 -7.28 9.45
CA ASP A 247 -15.74 -7.71 10.79
C ASP A 247 -17.02 -7.00 11.23
N ASP A 248 -17.08 -5.67 11.05
CA ASP A 248 -18.28 -4.89 11.35
C ASP A 248 -19.48 -5.35 10.50
N ILE A 249 -19.27 -5.54 9.19
CA ILE A 249 -20.32 -6.03 8.28
C ILE A 249 -20.80 -7.43 8.67
N LEU A 250 -19.91 -8.35 9.02
CA LEU A 250 -20.28 -9.70 9.46
C LEU A 250 -21.18 -9.67 10.70
N ASN A 251 -20.86 -8.83 11.67
CA ASN A 251 -21.67 -8.69 12.88
C ASN A 251 -23.06 -8.16 12.55
N ARG A 252 -23.16 -7.13 11.70
CA ARG A 252 -24.43 -6.55 11.26
C ARG A 252 -25.27 -7.54 10.45
N LEU A 253 -24.66 -8.27 9.51
CA LEU A 253 -25.33 -9.28 8.69
C LEU A 253 -25.79 -10.49 9.51
N THR A 254 -25.06 -10.89 10.54
CA THR A 254 -25.47 -11.99 11.43
C THR A 254 -26.81 -11.68 12.09
N ASN A 255 -27.02 -10.44 12.52
CA ASN A 255 -28.30 -10.00 13.07
C ASN A 255 -29.42 -10.03 12.02
N LEU A 256 -29.13 -9.56 10.79
CA LEU A 256 -30.11 -9.57 9.69
C LEU A 256 -30.47 -10.99 9.23
N ALA A 257 -29.52 -11.92 9.22
CA ALA A 257 -29.70 -13.29 8.74
C ALA A 257 -30.65 -14.13 9.62
N MET A 258 -30.89 -13.71 10.86
CA MET A 258 -31.83 -14.35 11.78
C MET A 258 -33.27 -13.83 11.64
N LEU A 259 -33.49 -12.78 10.86
CA LEU A 259 -34.80 -12.14 10.75
C LEU A 259 -35.77 -12.95 9.89
N LYS A 260 -37.03 -12.97 10.34
CA LYS A 260 -38.19 -13.41 9.55
C LYS A 260 -39.08 -12.24 9.12
N GLN A 261 -38.84 -11.07 9.69
CA GLN A 261 -39.57 -9.84 9.46
C GLN A 261 -38.62 -8.65 9.59
N ILE A 262 -38.90 -7.56 8.88
CA ILE A 262 -38.09 -6.35 8.83
C ILE A 262 -38.93 -5.11 9.16
N SER A 263 -38.24 -4.02 9.46
CA SER A 263 -38.80 -2.69 9.67
C SER A 263 -37.96 -1.66 8.93
N THR A 264 -38.35 -0.39 8.96
CA THR A 264 -37.58 0.70 8.35
C THR A 264 -36.16 0.81 8.89
N ALA A 265 -35.92 0.47 10.15
CA ALA A 265 -34.58 0.44 10.74
C ALA A 265 -33.64 -0.58 10.06
N HIS A 266 -34.18 -1.73 9.65
CA HIS A 266 -33.41 -2.76 8.94
C HIS A 266 -33.04 -2.34 7.51
N LEU A 267 -33.87 -1.50 6.87
CA LEU A 267 -33.53 -0.86 5.59
C LEU A 267 -32.38 0.15 5.75
N VAL A 268 -32.36 0.91 6.84
CA VAL A 268 -31.23 1.79 7.14
C VAL A 268 -29.96 0.96 7.37
N GLU A 269 -30.08 -0.17 8.05
CA GLU A 269 -28.93 -1.04 8.32
C GLU A 269 -28.30 -1.62 7.04
N ILE A 270 -29.10 -2.13 6.10
CA ILE A 270 -28.57 -2.64 4.83
C ILE A 270 -27.92 -1.54 3.97
N ARG A 271 -28.44 -0.31 4.01
CA ARG A 271 -27.81 0.86 3.38
C ARG A 271 -26.46 1.19 4.01
N ASN A 272 -26.39 1.21 5.33
CA ASN A 272 -25.14 1.45 6.06
C ASN A 272 -24.07 0.40 5.72
N ILE A 273 -24.46 -0.86 5.54
CA ILE A 273 -23.58 -1.93 5.05
C ILE A 273 -23.07 -1.58 3.65
N GLY A 274 -23.95 -1.19 2.73
CA GLY A 274 -23.59 -0.76 1.37
C GLY A 274 -22.59 0.40 1.36
N ASP A 275 -22.84 1.43 2.16
CA ASP A 275 -21.94 2.58 2.31
C ASP A 275 -20.57 2.17 2.88
N SER A 276 -20.54 1.21 3.81
CA SER A 276 -19.29 0.66 4.33
C SER A 276 -18.48 -0.07 3.27
N ILE A 277 -19.13 -0.86 2.41
CA ILE A 277 -18.47 -1.54 1.28
C ILE A 277 -17.93 -0.52 0.27
N GLN A 278 -18.71 0.50 -0.07
CA GLN A 278 -18.26 1.59 -0.96
C GLN A 278 -17.03 2.31 -0.41
N ARG A 279 -17.02 2.65 0.89
CA ARG A 279 -15.84 3.24 1.53
C ARG A 279 -14.64 2.29 1.48
N MET A 280 -14.85 0.99 1.65
CA MET A 280 -13.75 0.01 1.52
C MET A 280 -13.21 -0.04 0.09
N LEU A 281 -14.06 -0.01 -0.94
CA LEU A 281 -13.66 0.04 -2.35
C LEU A 281 -12.73 1.23 -2.64
N ILE A 282 -13.06 2.42 -2.13
CA ILE A 282 -12.20 3.59 -2.26
C ILE A 282 -10.86 3.38 -1.52
N ASN A 283 -10.92 2.84 -0.30
CA ASN A 283 -9.74 2.68 0.53
C ASN A 283 -8.77 1.59 0.03
N VAL A 284 -9.25 0.52 -0.61
CA VAL A 284 -8.39 -0.56 -1.14
C VAL A 284 -7.55 -0.10 -2.32
N GLU A 285 -7.88 1.01 -2.97
CA GLU A 285 -7.07 1.58 -4.05
C GLU A 285 -5.88 2.39 -3.53
N LEU A 286 -5.95 2.87 -2.28
CA LEU A 286 -4.92 3.75 -1.72
C LEU A 286 -3.63 2.99 -1.38
N MET A 287 -2.50 3.48 -1.91
CA MET A 287 -1.16 2.91 -1.70
C MET A 287 -0.19 4.00 -1.23
N PRO A 288 -0.22 4.41 0.04
CA PRO A 288 0.74 5.38 0.55
C PRO A 288 2.14 4.80 0.62
N LEU A 289 3.13 5.62 0.26
CA LEU A 289 4.53 5.34 0.51
C LEU A 289 5.22 6.68 0.73
N ASN A 290 6.21 6.70 1.63
CA ASN A 290 7.15 7.81 1.70
C ASN A 290 8.54 7.26 1.37
N ILE A 291 9.24 7.91 0.45
CA ILE A 291 10.61 7.56 0.06
C ILE A 291 11.51 8.76 0.38
N ASP A 292 12.62 8.48 1.05
CA ASP A 292 13.71 9.42 1.32
C ASP A 292 14.72 9.35 0.17
N SER A 293 15.16 8.14 -0.17
CA SER A 293 16.08 7.93 -1.30
C SER A 293 15.92 6.55 -1.94
N ILE A 294 16.40 6.44 -3.18
CA ILE A 294 16.60 5.17 -3.88
C ILE A 294 18.10 5.01 -4.12
N GLU A 295 18.69 3.99 -3.53
CA GLU A 295 20.10 3.67 -3.65
C GLU A 295 20.29 2.58 -4.72
N LEU A 296 21.10 2.88 -5.73
CA LEU A 296 21.58 1.93 -6.73
C LEU A 296 23.07 1.70 -6.47
N PHE A 297 23.45 0.49 -6.07
CA PHE A 297 24.83 0.22 -5.65
C PHE A 297 25.36 -1.11 -6.16
N SER A 298 26.69 -1.25 -6.22
CA SER A 298 27.32 -2.51 -6.64
C SER A 298 26.85 -3.69 -5.76
N PRO A 299 26.39 -4.82 -6.33
CA PRO A 299 25.99 -6.01 -5.58
C PRO A 299 27.07 -6.57 -4.64
N THR A 300 28.34 -6.22 -4.87
CA THR A 300 29.50 -6.62 -4.05
C THR A 300 29.85 -5.65 -2.93
N ASN A 301 29.15 -4.51 -2.85
CA ASN A 301 29.32 -3.54 -1.77
C ASN A 301 28.90 -4.16 -0.43
N ASP A 302 29.83 -4.21 0.51
CA ASP A 302 29.66 -4.76 1.87
C ASP A 302 29.42 -3.67 2.94
N LYS A 303 29.54 -2.40 2.57
CA LYS A 303 29.30 -1.25 3.45
C LYS A 303 27.80 -0.96 3.60
N ILE A 304 27.03 -1.14 2.52
CA ILE A 304 25.58 -0.91 2.52
C ILE A 304 24.85 -2.14 3.07
N LYS A 305 24.23 -1.97 4.25
CA LYS A 305 23.40 -2.99 4.88
C LYS A 305 21.93 -2.75 4.55
N VAL A 306 21.38 -3.58 3.68
CA VAL A 306 19.95 -3.58 3.34
C VAL A 306 19.16 -4.54 4.22
N ASN A 307 17.87 -4.28 4.33
CA ASN A 307 16.91 -5.08 5.07
C ASN A 307 17.25 -5.30 6.56
N TYR A 308 18.05 -4.41 7.12
CA TYR A 308 18.48 -4.42 8.51
C TYR A 308 17.98 -3.15 9.21
N ARG A 309 17.51 -3.30 10.45
CA ARG A 309 17.13 -2.18 11.29
C ARG A 309 17.88 -2.25 12.61
N ASP A 310 18.56 -1.15 12.94
CA ASP A 310 19.12 -0.95 14.27
C ASP A 310 18.05 -0.31 15.17
N ASP A 311 17.39 -1.16 15.96
CA ASP A 311 16.39 -0.79 16.96
C ASP A 311 17.01 -0.53 18.35
N SER A 312 18.34 -0.50 18.47
CA SER A 312 18.98 -0.08 19.71
C SER A 312 18.63 1.39 20.02
N PHE A 313 18.74 1.78 21.29
CA PHE A 313 18.56 3.17 21.71
C PHE A 313 19.40 4.12 20.86
N TRP A 314 20.67 3.79 20.60
CA TRP A 314 21.57 4.59 19.78
C TRP A 314 21.22 4.58 18.28
N GLY A 315 20.74 3.45 17.75
CA GLY A 315 20.24 3.36 16.38
C GLY A 315 19.00 4.23 16.15
N LYS A 316 18.08 4.22 17.12
CA LYS A 316 16.90 5.10 17.15
C LYS A 316 17.30 6.57 17.32
N LEU A 317 18.22 6.86 18.25
CA LEU A 317 18.70 8.20 18.52
C LEU A 317 19.48 8.77 17.33
N LYS A 318 20.28 7.95 16.64
CA LYS A 318 20.95 8.32 15.39
C LYS A 318 19.94 8.60 14.28
N ASN A 319 18.93 7.76 14.07
CA ASN A 319 17.86 8.07 13.11
C ASN A 319 16.92 9.20 13.57
N PHE A 320 16.95 9.58 14.84
CA PHE A 320 16.24 10.76 15.33
C PHE A 320 17.06 12.04 15.10
N PHE A 321 18.37 12.01 15.36
CA PHE A 321 19.27 13.16 15.21
C PHE A 321 19.85 13.33 13.82
N GLN A 322 20.19 12.29 13.07
CA GLN A 322 20.64 12.40 11.67
C GLN A 322 19.59 13.10 10.79
N TYR A 323 18.33 13.14 11.25
CA TYR A 323 17.20 13.78 10.58
C TYR A 323 16.65 14.97 11.38
N ARG A 324 17.36 15.44 12.42
CA ARG A 324 17.15 16.72 13.12
C ARG A 324 18.41 17.61 13.17
N VAL A 325 19.57 17.05 12.85
CA VAL A 325 20.91 17.58 13.11
C VAL A 325 21.81 17.18 11.94
N ASN A 326 21.72 17.94 10.86
CA ASN A 326 22.93 18.50 10.29
C ASN A 326 22.98 19.95 10.82
N ILE A 327 23.68 20.16 11.94
CA ILE A 327 24.03 21.51 12.43
C ILE A 327 25.32 21.92 11.73
#